data_AF-A0A351Y5Q4-F1
#
_entry.id   AF-A0A351Y5Q4-F1
#
_cell.length_a   1.000
_cell.length_b   1.000
_cell.length_c   1.000
_cell.angle_alpha   90.00
_cell.angle_beta   90.00
_cell.angle_gamma   90.00
#
_symmetry.space_group_name_H-M   'P 1'
#
loop_
_entity.id
_entity.type
_entity.pdbx_description
1 polymer ?
#
loop_
_entity_poly.entity_id
_entity_poly.type
_entity_poly.pdbx_seq_one_letter_code
_entity_poly.pdbx_strand_id
1 'polypeptide(L)' 'MILRNLNKYEEALKEFNTILEINKNYSAAYINKGIVFELLNKYEEALQAYNDAILINKDEILAHYLK' A
#
# COMPACT_ATOMS: atom_id res chain seq x y z
N MET A 1 14.79 18.59 -10.53
CA MET A 1 14.54 17.87 -9.25
C MET A 1 13.31 16.97 -9.32
N ILE A 2 12.22 17.37 -10.01
CA ILE A 2 10.96 16.59 -10.15
C ILE A 2 11.18 15.14 -10.64
N LEU A 3 11.94 14.95 -11.73
CA LEU A 3 12.27 13.61 -12.27
C LEU A 3 12.95 12.68 -11.24
N ARG A 4 13.78 13.23 -10.33
CA ARG A 4 14.43 12.42 -9.29
C ARG A 4 13.44 11.94 -8.23
N ASN A 5 12.39 12.73 -7.95
CA ASN A 5 11.36 12.33 -7.00
C ASN A 5 10.43 11.29 -7.62
N LEU A 6 10.06 11.44 -8.90
CA LEU A 6 9.28 10.43 -9.63
C LEU A 6 9.96 9.07 -9.63
N ASN A 7 11.28 9.02 -9.93
CA ASN A 7 12.02 7.76 -9.92
C ASN A 7 12.01 7.08 -8.53
N LYS A 8 12.18 7.88 -7.46
CA LYS A 8 12.11 7.38 -6.09
C LYS A 8 10.73 6.85 -5.72
N TYR A 9 9.67 7.48 -6.20
CA TYR A 9 8.30 7.01 -5.96
C TYR A 9 8.01 5.69 -6.69
N GLU A 10 8.49 5.54 -7.92
CA GLU A 10 8.39 4.27 -8.66
C GLU A 10 9.20 3.14 -8.00
N GLU A 11 10.40 3.45 -7.50
CA GLU A 11 11.23 2.53 -6.72
C GLU A 11 10.51 2.11 -5.42
N ALA A 12 9.93 3.06 -4.68
CA ALA A 12 9.16 2.78 -3.48
C ALA A 12 7.95 1.88 -3.75
N LEU A 13 7.20 2.13 -4.84
CA LEU A 13 6.09 1.28 -5.24
C LEU A 13 6.54 -0.16 -5.54
N LYS A 14 7.72 -0.34 -6.16
CA LYS A 14 8.30 -1.67 -6.40
C LYS A 14 8.64 -2.37 -5.08
N GLU A 15 9.30 -1.69 -4.16
CA GLU A 15 9.64 -2.26 -2.84
C GLU A 15 8.38 -2.73 -2.10
N PHE A 16 7.32 -1.91 -2.09
CA PHE A 16 6.06 -2.31 -1.46
C PHE A 16 5.42 -3.50 -2.18
N ASN A 17 5.49 -3.58 -3.51
CA ASN A 17 5.00 -4.76 -4.22
C ASN A 17 5.76 -6.03 -3.82
N THR A 18 7.09 -5.98 -3.68
CA THR A 18 7.89 -7.11 -3.21
C THR A 18 7.53 -7.50 -1.77
N ILE A 19 7.31 -6.52 -0.89
CA ILE A 19 6.85 -6.81 0.49
C ILE A 19 5.50 -7.54 0.46
N LEU A 20 4.58 -7.13 -0.41
CA LEU A 20 3.26 -7.74 -0.56
C LEU A 20 3.30 -9.12 -1.24
N GLU A 21 4.31 -9.41 -2.06
CA GLU A 21 4.56 -10.76 -2.59
C GLU A 21 4.97 -11.71 -1.47
N ILE A 22 5.76 -11.24 -0.49
CA ILE A 22 6.20 -12.02 0.66
C ILE A 22 5.08 -12.16 1.71
N ASN A 23 4.40 -11.05 2.01
CA ASN A 23 3.29 -11.00 2.96
C ASN A 23 2.14 -10.16 2.41
N LYS A 24 1.16 -10.84 1.82
CA LYS A 24 -0.06 -10.24 1.28
C LYS A 24 -0.93 -9.56 2.33
N ASN A 25 -0.76 -9.92 3.60
CA ASN A 25 -1.55 -9.37 4.71
C ASN A 25 -0.82 -8.23 5.43
N TYR A 26 0.22 -7.65 4.82
CA TYR A 26 0.94 -6.53 5.42
C TYR A 26 0.25 -5.19 5.09
N SER A 27 -0.75 -4.84 5.89
CA SER A 27 -1.58 -3.64 5.68
C SER A 27 -0.77 -2.33 5.60
N ALA A 28 0.34 -2.22 6.33
CA ALA A 28 1.22 -1.06 6.28
C ALA A 28 1.85 -0.81 4.88
N ALA A 29 2.13 -1.86 4.10
CA ALA A 29 2.63 -1.68 2.73
C ALA A 29 1.55 -1.09 1.81
N TYR A 30 0.29 -1.49 1.97
CA TYR A 30 -0.83 -0.92 1.22
C TYR A 30 -1.07 0.55 1.58
N ILE A 31 -0.99 0.92 2.87
CA ILE A 31 -1.07 2.31 3.33
C ILE A 31 0.03 3.16 2.69
N ASN A 32 1.27 2.68 2.72
CA ASN A 32 2.39 3.43 2.14
C ASN A 32 2.30 3.53 0.61
N LYS A 33 1.79 2.51 -0.09
CA LYS A 33 1.46 2.62 -1.52
C LYS A 33 0.45 3.72 -1.78
N GLY A 34 -0.59 3.83 -0.94
CA GLY A 34 -1.60 4.89 -1.03
C GLY A 34 -0.98 6.29 -0.96
N ILE A 35 -0.10 6.51 0.03
CA ILE A 35 0.61 7.79 0.21
C ILE A 35 1.48 8.11 -1.01
N VAL A 36 2.21 7.12 -1.55
CA VAL A 36 3.04 7.34 -2.74
C VAL A 36 2.18 7.69 -3.97
N PHE A 37 1.01 7.07 -4.11
CA PHE A 37 0.06 7.44 -5.17
C PHE A 37 -0.51 8.85 -5.01
N GLU A 38 -0.79 9.31 -3.79
CA GLU A 38 -1.17 10.72 -3.53
C GLU A 38 -0.06 11.70 -3.96
N LEU A 39 1.20 11.39 -3.63
CA LEU A 39 2.36 12.20 -4.03
C LEU A 39 2.54 12.25 -5.57
N LEU A 40 2.00 11.26 -6.28
CA LEU A 40 1.96 11.17 -7.73
C LEU A 40 0.67 11.76 -8.34
N ASN A 41 -0.25 12.29 -7.52
CA ASN A 41 -1.60 12.75 -7.92
C ASN A 41 -2.48 11.64 -8.53
N LYS A 42 -2.23 10.39 -8.15
CA LYS A 42 -2.93 9.18 -8.58
C LYS A 42 -3.97 8.77 -7.54
N TYR A 43 -5.01 9.58 -7.42
CA TYR A 43 -5.96 9.48 -6.30
C TYR A 43 -6.82 8.21 -6.33
N GLU A 44 -7.14 7.69 -7.52
CA GLU A 44 -7.91 6.43 -7.65
C GLU A 44 -7.08 5.24 -7.16
N GLU A 45 -5.81 5.15 -7.58
CA GLU A 45 -4.91 4.11 -7.11
C GLU A 45 -4.59 4.24 -5.62
N ALA A 46 -4.51 5.47 -5.10
CA ALA A 46 -4.35 5.71 -3.67
C ALA A 46 -5.54 5.17 -2.87
N LEU A 47 -6.76 5.50 -3.29
CA LEU A 47 -7.99 5.04 -2.65
C LEU A 47 -8.08 3.52 -2.67
N GLN A 48 -7.75 2.89 -3.80
CA GLN A 48 -7.73 1.44 -3.90
C GLN A 48 -6.73 0.80 -2.93
N ALA A 49 -5.51 1.36 -2.83
CA ALA A 49 -4.51 0.87 -1.89
C ALA A 49 -4.98 0.99 -0.42
N TYR A 50 -5.63 2.09 -0.04
CA TYR A 50 -6.19 2.22 1.30
C TYR A 50 -7.34 1.25 1.58
N ASN A 51 -8.21 1.00 0.59
CA ASN A 51 -9.28 0.02 0.72
C ASN A 51 -8.72 -1.40 0.95
N ASP A 52 -7.67 -1.78 0.21
CA ASP A 52 -6.99 -3.07 0.40
C ASP A 52 -6.41 -3.18 1.82
N ALA A 53 -5.80 -2.11 2.35
CA ALA A 53 -5.28 -2.08 3.72
C ALA A 53 -6.39 -2.28 4.77
N ILE A 54 -7.56 -1.67 4.56
CA ILE A 54 -8.71 -1.78 5.47
C ILE A 54 -9.27 -3.21 5.45
N LEU A 55 -9.38 -3.82 4.28
CA LEU A 55 -9.86 -5.20 4.14
C LEU A 55 -8.97 -6.18 4.91
N ILE A 56 -7.65 -6.04 4.76
CA ILE A 56 -6.68 -6.88 5.46
C ILE A 56 -6.77 -6.71 6.98
N ASN A 57 -6.81 -5.48 7.47
CA ASN A 57 -6.96 -5.23 8.92
C ASN A 57 -8.30 -5.79 9.44
N LYS A 58 -9.37 -5.68 8.67
CA LYS A 58 -10.68 -6.23 9.04
C LYS A 58 -10.64 -7.75 9.11
N ASP A 59 -9.98 -8.40 8.16
CA ASP A 59 -9.81 -9.86 8.15
C ASP A 59 -8.91 -10.33 9.31
N GLU A 60 -7.86 -9.57 9.64
CA GLU A 60 -7.01 -9.84 10.82
C GLU A 60 -7.82 -9.75 12.12
N ILE A 61 -8.61 -8.68 12.30
CA ILE A 61 -9.48 -8.51 13.47
C ILE A 61 -10.49 -9.65 13.58
N LEU A 62 -11.14 -10.02 12.47
CA LEU A 62 -12.10 -11.13 12.43
C LEU A 62 -11.44 -12.47 12.75
N ALA A 63 -10.25 -12.73 12.20
CA ALA A 63 -9.50 -13.96 12.45
C ALA A 63 -9.06 -14.09 13.92
N HIS A 64 -8.71 -12.99 14.59
CA HIS A 64 -8.38 -12.99 16.01
C HIS A 64 -9.61 -13.13 16.92
N TYR A 65 -10.76 -12.59 16.52
CA TYR A 65 -12.01 -12.68 17.30
C TYR A 65 -12.67 -14.07 17.21
N LEU A 66 -12.48 -14.79 16.10
CA LEU A 66 -13.06 -16.11 15.86
C LEU A 66 -12.19 -17.29 16.35
N LYS A 67 -11.09 -17.01 17.04
CA LYS A 67 -10.16 -18.01 17.57
C LYS A 67 -10.33 -18.19 19.08
#